data_AF-A0AAW2HPU2-F1
#
_entry.id   AF-A0AAW2HPU2-F1
#
_cell.length_a   1.000
_cell.length_b   1.000
_cell.length_c   1.000
_cell.angle_alpha   90.00
_cell.angle_beta   90.00
_cell.angle_gamma   90.00
#
_symmetry.space_group_name_H-M   'P 1'
#
loop_
_entity.id
_entity.type
_entity.pdbx_description
1 polymer ?
#
loop_
_entity_poly.entity_id
_entity_poly.type
_entity_poly.pdbx_seq_one_letter_code
_entity_poly.pdbx_strand_id
1 'polypeptide(L)'
;MANNNGSSYGNERASSVTECEFAADPASGGFFHSDYKKHEDLKQMLDTNKDGLKLEAMKRIIGMVAKGRDASDLFPAVVKNVVSKNLEVKKLVFVYLVRYAEEQQDLALLSISTFQRALKDPNQLIRASALRVLSSIRVPMIVPIVMLAIKDSASDMSPYVRKTAAHAIPKLYSLDPEQKEDLIQLIEKLLSDKTTLVVGSAVMAFEEVCPERIDLIHKNYRKLCNLLMDVDEWGQVIILNMLTRYARTQFTDPNVNATEEDNENQPFYEETDSEDEKKSKSKKKDVTLDPDLRLLLRESRPLLQSRNAAVSILFKCFIVINSINGKFVSGCYGCRTIVSSSCSEVGSDHRSKSIDSTASLPS
;
A
#
# COMPACT_ATOMS: atom_id res chain seq x y z
N MET A 1 37.86 7.48 -67.01
CA MET A 1 38.01 7.39 -65.55
C MET A 1 37.78 5.93 -65.19
N ALA A 2 38.84 5.10 -65.24
CA ALA A 2 39.61 4.62 -64.08
C ALA A 2 38.72 3.81 -63.10
N ASN A 3 38.95 2.54 -62.73
CA ASN A 3 40.07 1.62 -62.95
C ASN A 3 39.59 0.16 -62.66
N ASN A 4 39.87 -0.75 -63.59
CA ASN A 4 40.27 -2.17 -63.53
C ASN A 4 39.89 -3.15 -62.38
N ASN A 5 39.19 -4.22 -62.79
CA ASN A 5 39.49 -5.68 -62.72
C ASN A 5 39.73 -6.49 -61.43
N GLY A 6 39.03 -7.65 -61.40
CA GLY A 6 39.58 -8.98 -61.08
C GLY A 6 39.09 -9.60 -59.76
N SER A 7 38.13 -10.55 -59.75
CA SER A 7 38.33 -12.02 -59.87
C SER A 7 39.27 -12.60 -58.79
N SER A 8 39.05 -13.71 -58.07
CA SER A 8 38.06 -14.80 -58.10
C SER A 8 38.38 -15.80 -56.95
N TYR A 9 37.47 -16.76 -56.70
CA TYR A 9 37.57 -18.05 -55.96
C TYR A 9 37.57 -17.97 -54.41
N GLY A 10 36.66 -18.63 -53.68
CA GLY A 10 36.39 -20.09 -53.57
C GLY A 10 37.08 -20.61 -52.29
N ASN A 11 36.58 -21.47 -51.40
CA ASN A 11 35.51 -22.46 -51.37
C ASN A 11 35.38 -23.02 -49.92
N GLU A 12 34.20 -23.57 -49.57
CA GLU A 12 33.90 -24.65 -48.58
C GLU A 12 34.28 -24.55 -47.06
N ARG A 13 33.63 -25.19 -46.07
CA ARG A 13 32.28 -25.77 -45.76
C ARG A 13 32.37 -26.41 -44.34
N ALA A 14 31.21 -26.60 -43.69
CA ALA A 14 30.88 -27.49 -42.54
C ALA A 14 31.26 -26.99 -41.12
N SER A 15 30.32 -26.71 -40.20
CA SER A 15 29.40 -27.60 -39.45
C SER A 15 30.11 -28.51 -38.44
N SER A 16 29.99 -28.23 -37.14
CA SER A 16 29.62 -29.22 -36.10
C SER A 16 29.64 -28.63 -34.68
N VAL A 17 28.65 -29.11 -33.92
CA VAL A 17 28.48 -29.06 -32.47
C VAL A 17 29.59 -29.88 -31.80
N THR A 18 30.16 -29.38 -30.70
CA THR A 18 30.71 -30.22 -29.62
C THR A 18 30.85 -29.44 -28.32
N GLU A 19 30.29 -30.03 -27.26
CA GLU A 19 30.52 -29.73 -25.85
C GLU A 19 32.02 -29.73 -25.52
N CYS A 20 32.44 -28.87 -24.59
CA CYS A 20 33.78 -28.91 -24.02
C CYS A 20 33.64 -29.24 -22.52
N GLU A 21 33.79 -30.52 -22.21
CA GLU A 21 33.97 -31.06 -20.87
C GLU A 21 35.21 -30.45 -20.22
N PHE A 22 35.05 -29.86 -19.03
CA PHE A 22 36.18 -29.46 -18.20
C PHE A 22 36.69 -30.69 -17.44
N ALA A 23 37.82 -31.24 -17.90
CA ALA A 23 38.56 -32.26 -17.19
C ALA A 23 39.07 -31.70 -15.85
N ALA A 24 38.69 -32.38 -14.76
CA ALA A 24 39.20 -32.10 -13.41
C ALA A 24 40.61 -32.68 -13.26
N ASP A 25 41.58 -31.82 -12.96
CA ASP A 25 42.94 -32.20 -12.61
C ASP A 25 43.03 -32.43 -11.07
N PRO A 26 43.40 -33.62 -10.57
CA PRO A 26 43.31 -33.96 -9.15
C PRO A 26 44.48 -33.42 -8.29
N ALA A 27 45.37 -32.60 -8.85
CA ALA A 27 46.59 -32.13 -8.16
C ALA A 27 46.61 -30.64 -7.79
N SER A 28 45.48 -29.93 -7.82
CA SER A 28 45.39 -28.56 -7.26
C SER A 28 45.05 -28.61 -5.77
N GLY A 29 46.05 -28.94 -4.96
CA GLY A 29 46.07 -28.68 -3.52
C GLY A 29 46.02 -27.16 -3.26
N GLY A 30 44.81 -26.64 -3.12
CA GLY A 30 44.54 -25.23 -2.85
C GLY A 30 43.10 -24.98 -2.39
N PHE A 31 42.47 -25.96 -1.73
CA PHE A 31 41.24 -25.75 -0.99
C PHE A 31 41.61 -25.30 0.44
N PHE A 32 40.91 -24.31 0.98
CA PHE A 32 41.13 -23.62 2.27
C PHE A 32 42.06 -22.39 2.28
N HIS A 33 41.86 -21.45 1.35
CA HIS A 33 42.30 -20.06 1.61
C HIS A 33 41.55 -19.01 0.76
N SER A 34 40.26 -18.72 1.01
CA SER A 34 39.62 -17.58 0.29
C SER A 34 38.46 -16.84 0.96
N ASP A 35 38.03 -17.18 2.18
CA ASP A 35 36.87 -16.48 2.76
C ASP A 35 37.23 -15.17 3.48
N TYR A 36 38.42 -15.05 4.09
CA TYR A 36 38.80 -13.84 4.84
C TYR A 36 39.28 -12.65 3.99
N LYS A 37 39.60 -12.83 2.70
CA LYS A 37 40.05 -11.76 1.77
C LYS A 37 38.98 -11.30 0.77
N LYS A 38 37.77 -11.87 0.83
CA LYS A 38 36.82 -11.84 -0.30
C LYS A 38 36.30 -10.46 -0.71
N HIS A 39 36.44 -9.43 0.13
CA HIS A 39 35.87 -8.10 -0.11
C HIS A 39 36.82 -6.91 0.18
N GLU A 40 38.13 -7.14 0.24
CA GLU A 40 39.11 -6.08 0.56
C GLU A 40 39.15 -4.98 -0.51
N ASP A 41 38.99 -5.37 -1.78
CA ASP A 41 38.84 -4.47 -2.93
C ASP A 41 37.64 -3.53 -2.76
N LEU A 42 36.49 -4.06 -2.33
CA LEU A 42 35.27 -3.30 -2.12
C LEU A 42 35.45 -2.31 -0.96
N LYS A 43 36.13 -2.71 0.12
CA LYS A 43 36.46 -1.80 1.23
C LYS A 43 37.32 -0.64 0.73
N GLN A 44 38.35 -0.92 -0.05
CA GLN A 44 39.24 0.10 -0.62
C GLN A 44 38.50 1.06 -1.58
N MET A 45 37.61 0.53 -2.43
CA MET A 45 36.77 1.34 -3.31
C MET A 45 35.81 2.25 -2.54
N LEU A 46 35.27 1.78 -1.41
CA LEU A 46 34.38 2.56 -0.53
C LEU A 46 35.11 3.65 0.27
N ASP A 47 36.38 3.44 0.61
CA ASP A 47 37.20 4.41 1.33
C ASP A 47 37.77 5.52 0.43
N THR A 48 37.86 5.27 -0.88
CA THR A 48 38.38 6.25 -1.85
C THR A 48 37.45 7.47 -1.95
N ASN A 49 37.98 8.69 -2.09
CA ASN A 49 37.17 9.91 -2.18
C ASN A 49 36.42 10.11 -3.52
N LYS A 50 36.52 9.14 -4.44
CA LYS A 50 35.87 9.20 -5.76
C LYS A 50 34.48 8.57 -5.68
N ASP A 51 33.45 9.39 -5.82
CA ASP A 51 32.06 8.92 -5.77
C ASP A 51 31.73 7.84 -6.81
N GLY A 52 32.38 7.85 -7.98
CA GLY A 52 32.21 6.81 -9.00
C GLY A 52 32.62 5.42 -8.52
N LEU A 53 33.75 5.30 -7.82
CA LEU A 53 34.22 4.02 -7.28
C LEU A 53 33.33 3.54 -6.13
N LYS A 54 32.89 4.47 -5.26
CA LYS A 54 31.93 4.15 -4.19
C LYS A 54 30.63 3.60 -4.75
N LEU A 55 30.13 4.22 -5.81
CA LEU A 55 28.89 3.83 -6.48
C LEU A 55 29.01 2.44 -7.11
N GLU A 56 30.13 2.16 -7.78
CA GLU A 56 30.40 0.83 -8.33
C GLU A 56 30.50 -0.23 -7.22
N ALA A 57 31.23 0.05 -6.15
CA ALA A 57 31.34 -0.84 -5.01
C ALA A 57 29.97 -1.12 -4.38
N MET A 58 29.17 -0.08 -4.13
CA MET A 58 27.82 -0.24 -3.57
C MET A 58 26.90 -1.05 -4.49
N LYS A 59 26.97 -0.87 -5.81
CA LYS A 59 26.19 -1.69 -6.77
C LYS A 59 26.59 -3.17 -6.70
N ARG A 60 27.89 -3.47 -6.61
CA ARG A 60 28.40 -4.84 -6.44
C ARG A 60 27.92 -5.45 -5.12
N ILE A 61 28.01 -4.70 -4.02
CA ILE A 61 27.55 -5.14 -2.69
C ILE A 61 26.07 -5.48 -2.70
N ILE A 62 25.21 -4.59 -3.19
CA ILE A 62 23.77 -4.85 -3.28
C ILE A 62 23.50 -6.04 -4.22
N GLY A 63 24.25 -6.19 -5.31
CA GLY A 63 24.16 -7.36 -6.18
C GLY A 63 24.53 -8.68 -5.51
N MET A 64 25.47 -8.67 -4.56
CA MET A 64 25.80 -9.83 -3.73
C MET A 64 24.70 -10.16 -2.72
N VAL A 65 24.18 -9.13 -2.04
CA VAL A 65 23.06 -9.28 -1.09
C VAL A 65 21.81 -9.81 -1.79
N ALA A 66 21.52 -9.33 -3.00
CA ALA A 66 20.39 -9.81 -3.81
C ALA A 66 20.54 -11.29 -4.23
N LYS A 67 21.77 -11.80 -4.32
CA LYS A 67 22.06 -13.23 -4.56
C LYS A 67 22.07 -14.07 -3.28
N GLY A 68 21.77 -13.48 -2.13
CA GLY A 68 21.80 -14.15 -0.83
C GLY A 68 23.20 -14.40 -0.27
N ARG A 69 24.24 -13.73 -0.80
CA ARG A 69 25.59 -13.81 -0.22
C ARG A 69 25.71 -12.86 0.96
N ASP A 70 26.38 -13.32 2.01
CA ASP A 70 26.65 -12.50 3.18
C ASP A 70 27.64 -11.39 2.84
N ALA A 71 27.27 -10.16 3.21
CA ALA A 71 28.07 -8.96 3.05
C ALA A 71 28.15 -8.16 4.37
N SER A 72 27.85 -8.80 5.51
CA SER A 72 27.89 -8.21 6.86
C SER A 72 29.26 -7.61 7.21
N ASP A 73 30.36 -8.24 6.77
CA ASP A 73 31.75 -7.77 6.98
C ASP A 73 32.06 -6.38 6.39
N LEU A 74 31.21 -5.89 5.48
CA LEU A 74 31.34 -4.59 4.83
C LEU A 74 30.60 -3.48 5.58
N PHE A 75 29.85 -3.82 6.63
CA PHE A 75 28.98 -2.89 7.33
C PHE A 75 29.69 -1.62 7.82
N PRO A 76 30.87 -1.68 8.48
CA PRO A 76 31.58 -0.46 8.90
C PRO A 76 31.97 0.46 7.73
N ALA A 77 32.42 -0.12 6.61
CA ALA A 77 32.82 0.62 5.42
C ALA A 77 31.62 1.28 4.73
N VAL A 78 30.45 0.62 4.76
CA VAL A 78 29.20 1.17 4.20
C VAL A 78 28.64 2.28 5.09
N VAL A 79 28.62 2.10 6.43
CA VAL A 79 28.11 3.11 7.39
C VAL A 79 28.88 4.43 7.28
N LYS A 80 30.20 4.38 7.08
CA LYS A 80 31.04 5.58 6.87
C LYS A 80 30.58 6.42 5.67
N ASN A 81 29.93 5.80 4.69
CA ASN A 81 29.47 6.45 3.46
C ASN A 81 28.03 6.98 3.52
N VAL A 82 27.33 6.88 4.66
CA VAL A 82 25.99 7.47 4.88
C VAL A 82 25.99 8.98 4.66
N VAL A 83 27.11 9.64 4.97
CA VAL A 83 27.30 11.10 4.80
C VAL A 83 27.61 11.52 3.36
N SER A 84 27.66 10.59 2.40
CA SER A 84 27.98 10.92 1.00
C SER A 84 26.97 11.93 0.43
N LYS A 85 27.48 12.83 -0.43
CA LYS A 85 26.67 13.82 -1.15
C LYS A 85 25.98 13.21 -2.38
N ASN A 86 26.54 12.13 -2.94
CA ASN A 86 25.98 11.46 -4.09
C ASN A 86 24.67 10.73 -3.70
N LEU A 87 23.57 11.10 -4.35
CA LEU A 87 22.23 10.56 -4.06
C LEU A 87 22.11 9.07 -4.39
N GLU A 88 22.80 8.57 -5.41
CA GLU A 88 22.75 7.15 -5.77
C GLU A 88 23.47 6.30 -4.72
N VAL A 89 24.68 6.71 -4.32
CA VAL A 89 25.42 6.05 -3.23
C VAL A 89 24.56 6.03 -1.96
N LYS A 90 23.99 7.19 -1.60
CA LYS A 90 23.13 7.31 -0.41
C LYS A 90 21.93 6.35 -0.46
N LYS A 91 21.23 6.25 -1.59
CA LYS A 91 20.11 5.30 -1.76
C LYS A 91 20.55 3.84 -1.56
N LEU A 92 21.68 3.44 -2.14
CA LEU A 92 22.21 2.08 -1.99
C LEU A 92 22.63 1.78 -0.55
N VAL A 93 23.27 2.76 0.12
CA VAL A 93 23.65 2.66 1.54
C VAL A 93 22.39 2.47 2.40
N PHE A 94 21.32 3.21 2.11
CA PHE A 94 20.06 3.09 2.87
C PHE A 94 19.41 1.72 2.72
N VAL A 95 19.38 1.17 1.50
CA VAL A 95 18.87 -0.20 1.25
C VAL A 95 19.70 -1.23 2.02
N TYR A 96 21.03 -1.09 2.01
CA TYR A 96 21.92 -1.98 2.76
C TYR A 96 21.67 -1.90 4.28
N LEU A 97 21.55 -0.69 4.83
CA LEU A 97 21.30 -0.49 6.26
C LEU A 97 19.98 -1.12 6.71
N VAL A 98 18.89 -0.96 5.95
CA VAL A 98 17.60 -1.57 6.30
C VAL A 98 17.69 -3.10 6.37
N ARG A 99 18.58 -3.72 5.57
CA ARG A 99 18.76 -5.17 5.60
C ARG A 99 19.59 -5.66 6.78
N TYR A 100 20.71 -5.01 7.09
CA TYR A 100 21.71 -5.53 8.05
C TYR A 100 21.67 -4.85 9.43
N ALA A 101 20.91 -3.76 9.62
CA ALA A 101 20.85 -3.06 10.89
C ALA A 101 20.25 -3.89 12.03
N GLU A 102 19.41 -4.88 11.73
CA GLU A 102 18.86 -5.82 12.72
C GLU A 102 19.94 -6.75 13.28
N GLU A 103 20.88 -7.18 12.44
CA GLU A 103 21.99 -8.09 12.80
C GLU A 103 23.13 -7.36 13.52
N GLN A 104 23.46 -6.14 13.11
CA GLN A 104 24.59 -5.35 13.61
C GLN A 104 24.13 -4.05 14.27
N GLN A 105 23.38 -4.18 15.38
CA GLN A 105 22.71 -3.05 16.03
C GLN A 105 23.69 -1.97 16.53
N ASP A 106 24.79 -2.37 17.17
CA ASP A 106 25.77 -1.44 17.76
C ASP A 106 26.43 -0.54 16.69
N LEU A 107 26.79 -1.12 15.55
CA LEU A 107 27.36 -0.36 14.44
C LEU A 107 26.31 0.50 13.75
N ALA A 108 25.05 0.06 13.71
CA ALA A 108 23.96 0.84 13.14
C ALA A 108 23.71 2.14 13.92
N LEU A 109 23.93 2.15 15.24
CA LEU A 109 23.79 3.35 16.09
C LEU A 109 24.67 4.51 15.62
N LEU A 110 25.85 4.23 15.03
CA LEU A 110 26.73 5.26 14.47
C LEU A 110 26.05 6.06 13.35
N SER A 111 25.17 5.41 12.58
CA SER A 111 24.42 6.04 11.48
C SER A 111 23.23 6.88 11.96
N ILE A 112 22.68 6.60 13.15
CA ILE A 112 21.49 7.28 13.70
C ILE A 112 21.74 8.77 13.88
N SER A 113 22.91 9.14 14.40
CA SER A 113 23.33 10.54 14.54
C SER A 113 23.32 11.31 13.21
N THR A 114 23.67 10.62 12.11
CA THR A 114 23.67 11.20 10.77
C THR A 114 22.24 11.38 10.26
N PHE A 115 21.34 10.44 10.53
CA PHE A 115 19.92 10.58 10.20
C PHE A 115 19.26 11.71 11.00
N GLN A 116 19.56 11.86 12.28
CA GLN A 116 19.07 12.96 13.10
C GLN A 116 19.47 14.33 12.54
N ARG A 117 20.71 14.47 12.04
CA ARG A 117 21.13 15.70 11.36
C ARG A 117 20.39 15.89 10.03
N ALA A 118 20.20 14.83 9.26
CA ALA A 118 19.49 14.87 7.98
C ALA A 118 17.99 15.22 8.12
N LEU A 119 17.36 14.90 9.26
CA LEU A 119 16.00 15.34 9.59
C LEU A 119 15.86 16.85 9.77
N LYS A 120 16.96 17.57 10.01
CA LYS A 120 16.98 19.03 10.15
C LYS A 120 17.51 19.75 8.90
N ASP A 121 17.70 19.02 7.80
CA ASP A 121 18.19 19.58 6.55
C ASP A 121 17.15 20.54 5.92
N PRO A 122 17.56 21.65 5.28
CA PRO A 122 16.61 22.55 4.61
C PRO A 122 15.81 21.85 3.50
N ASN A 123 16.37 20.81 2.85
CA ASN A 123 15.72 20.10 1.78
C ASN A 123 14.72 19.05 2.30
N GLN A 124 13.44 19.26 1.98
CA GLN A 124 12.35 18.34 2.31
C GLN A 124 12.57 16.89 1.86
N LEU A 125 13.26 16.67 0.72
CA LEU A 125 13.52 15.32 0.20
C LEU A 125 14.53 14.59 1.08
N ILE A 126 15.53 15.31 1.61
CA ILE A 126 16.52 14.76 2.53
C ILE A 126 15.85 14.42 3.85
N ARG A 127 15.05 15.34 4.42
CA ARG A 127 14.28 15.10 5.66
C ARG A 127 13.38 13.86 5.54
N ALA A 128 12.57 13.79 4.49
CA ALA A 128 11.68 12.65 4.25
C ALA A 128 12.45 11.34 4.04
N SER A 129 13.55 11.36 3.27
CA SER A 129 14.37 10.16 3.07
C SER A 129 14.99 9.65 4.37
N ALA A 130 15.48 10.56 5.23
CA ALA A 130 16.04 10.23 6.52
C ALA A 130 14.98 9.61 7.44
N LEU A 131 13.78 10.19 7.49
CA LEU A 131 12.67 9.65 8.28
C LEU A 131 12.25 8.25 7.81
N ARG A 132 12.22 8.00 6.50
CA ARG A 132 11.89 6.67 5.95
C ARG A 132 12.89 5.61 6.38
N VAL A 133 14.19 5.93 6.35
CA VAL A 133 15.22 4.97 6.74
C VAL A 133 15.21 4.76 8.24
N LEU A 134 15.17 5.85 9.01
CA LEU A 134 15.14 5.81 10.47
C LEU A 134 13.96 4.99 11.00
N SER A 135 12.77 5.15 10.42
CA SER A 135 11.57 4.36 10.78
C SER A 135 11.57 2.93 10.25
N SER A 136 12.49 2.56 9.34
CA SER A 136 12.59 1.18 8.81
C SER A 136 13.65 0.36 9.52
N ILE A 137 14.48 0.97 10.38
CA ILE A 137 15.46 0.27 11.21
C ILE A 137 14.72 -0.30 12.43
N ARG A 138 14.68 -1.62 12.57
CA ARG A 138 13.98 -2.29 13.67
C ARG A 138 14.90 -2.57 14.86
N VAL A 139 15.42 -1.50 15.46
CA VAL A 139 16.27 -1.58 16.67
C VAL A 139 15.50 -0.99 17.85
N PRO A 140 15.09 -1.77 18.87
CA PRO A 140 14.25 -1.27 19.97
C PRO A 140 14.85 -0.07 20.71
N MET A 141 16.18 -0.02 20.84
CA MET A 141 16.89 1.08 21.52
C MET A 141 16.61 2.46 20.89
N ILE A 142 16.29 2.54 19.60
CA ILE A 142 16.08 3.82 18.90
C ILE A 142 14.63 4.31 18.96
N VAL A 143 13.69 3.55 19.54
CA VAL A 143 12.25 3.89 19.59
C VAL A 143 11.99 5.32 20.06
N PRO A 144 12.57 5.81 21.18
CA PRO A 144 12.35 7.19 21.63
C PRO A 144 12.83 8.24 20.62
N ILE A 145 13.92 7.95 19.90
CA ILE A 145 14.48 8.83 18.87
C ILE A 145 13.55 8.89 17.66
N VAL A 146 13.04 7.73 17.22
CA VAL A 146 12.09 7.65 16.11
C VAL A 146 10.80 8.39 16.47
N MET A 147 10.31 8.21 17.69
CA MET A 147 9.09 8.88 18.15
C MET A 147 9.20 10.41 18.09
N LEU A 148 10.30 10.97 18.59
CA LEU A 148 10.56 12.41 18.49
C LEU A 148 10.68 12.86 17.03
N ALA A 149 11.36 12.08 16.19
CA ALA A 149 11.49 12.37 14.77
C ALA A 149 10.14 12.40 14.03
N ILE A 150 9.22 11.49 14.36
CA ILE A 150 7.86 11.47 13.79
C ILE A 150 7.08 12.70 14.28
N LYS A 151 7.16 13.04 15.57
CA LYS A 151 6.46 14.21 16.15
C LYS A 151 6.88 15.53 15.50
N ASP A 152 8.18 15.71 15.28
CA ASP A 152 8.72 16.87 14.57
C ASP A 152 8.27 16.87 13.09
N SER A 153 8.37 15.73 12.43
CA SER A 153 8.04 15.58 11.00
C SER A 153 6.54 15.68 10.70
N ALA A 154 5.68 15.31 11.64
CA ALA A 154 4.22 15.49 11.53
C ALA A 154 3.82 16.99 11.56
N SER A 155 4.71 17.85 12.03
CA SER A 155 4.52 19.30 12.11
C SER A 155 5.33 20.06 11.05
N ASP A 156 5.94 19.35 10.08
CA ASP A 156 6.80 19.95 9.06
C ASP A 156 6.01 20.85 8.09
N MET A 157 6.66 21.91 7.60
CA MET A 157 6.09 22.82 6.61
C MET A 157 5.70 22.09 5.30
N SER A 158 6.47 21.08 4.91
CA SER A 158 6.25 20.32 3.69
C SER A 158 5.21 19.22 3.87
N PRO A 159 4.16 19.17 3.03
CA PRO A 159 3.21 18.05 3.02
C PRO A 159 3.86 16.70 2.69
N TYR A 160 4.98 16.70 1.94
CA TYR A 160 5.68 15.47 1.59
C TYR A 160 6.33 14.81 2.82
N VAL A 161 6.89 15.63 3.72
CA VAL A 161 7.46 15.14 4.98
C VAL A 161 6.36 14.68 5.93
N ARG A 162 5.25 15.43 6.04
CA ARG A 162 4.09 15.03 6.86
C ARG A 162 3.45 13.72 6.38
N LYS A 163 3.30 13.53 5.07
CA LYS A 163 2.90 12.25 4.46
C LYS A 163 3.84 11.11 4.89
N THR A 164 5.14 11.37 4.86
CA THR A 164 6.15 10.40 5.26
C THR A 164 6.07 10.07 6.74
N ALA A 165 5.79 11.05 7.60
CA ALA A 165 5.56 10.85 9.02
C ALA A 165 4.36 9.93 9.27
N ALA A 166 3.26 10.11 8.52
CA ALA A 166 2.11 9.21 8.59
C ALA A 166 2.49 7.75 8.28
N HIS A 167 3.31 7.50 7.25
CA HIS A 167 3.81 6.16 6.94
C HIS A 167 4.81 5.58 7.95
N ALA A 168 5.42 6.41 8.79
CA ALA A 168 6.34 5.97 9.83
C ALA A 168 5.60 5.50 11.10
N ILE A 169 4.38 5.98 11.34
CA ILE A 169 3.58 5.66 12.53
C ILE A 169 3.33 4.15 12.68
N PRO A 170 2.82 3.42 11.65
CA PRO A 170 2.58 1.99 11.82
C PRO A 170 3.86 1.17 12.03
N LYS A 171 4.97 1.62 11.43
CA LYS A 171 6.27 0.98 11.63
C LYS A 171 6.73 1.09 13.08
N LEU A 172 6.55 2.26 13.70
CA LEU A 172 6.88 2.43 15.11
C LEU A 172 5.95 1.61 16.01
N TYR A 173 4.65 1.59 15.71
CA TYR A 173 3.68 0.75 16.42
C TYR A 173 4.01 -0.75 16.36
N SER A 174 4.48 -1.23 15.20
CA SER A 174 4.93 -2.62 15.03
C SER A 174 6.20 -2.96 15.82
N LEU A 175 7.01 -1.95 16.17
CA LEU A 175 8.25 -2.12 16.93
C LEU A 175 8.01 -2.02 18.44
N ASP A 176 7.19 -1.06 18.87
CA ASP A 176 6.80 -0.86 20.26
C ASP A 176 5.32 -0.46 20.37
N PRO A 177 4.43 -1.42 20.70
CA PRO A 177 3.01 -1.16 20.90
C PRO A 177 2.69 -0.26 22.11
N GLU A 178 3.62 -0.07 23.06
CA GLU A 178 3.36 0.75 24.25
C GLU A 178 3.17 2.24 23.91
N GLN A 179 3.75 2.70 22.80
CA GLN A 179 3.64 4.08 22.32
C GLN A 179 2.29 4.41 21.66
N LYS A 180 1.31 3.49 21.70
CA LYS A 180 0.02 3.62 21.00
C LYS A 180 -0.69 4.94 21.31
N GLU A 181 -0.76 5.35 22.58
CA GLU A 181 -1.49 6.56 22.98
C GLU A 181 -0.88 7.84 22.40
N ASP A 182 0.44 7.94 22.38
CA ASP A 182 1.12 9.09 21.79
C ASP A 182 1.03 9.08 20.26
N LEU A 183 1.06 7.89 19.64
CA LEU A 183 0.83 7.74 18.20
C LEU A 183 -0.59 8.16 17.79
N ILE A 184 -1.61 7.87 18.62
CA ILE A 184 -2.98 8.30 18.38
C ILE A 184 -3.09 9.83 18.31
N GLN A 185 -2.40 10.56 19.20
CA GLN A 185 -2.39 12.03 19.16
C GLN A 185 -1.78 12.55 17.85
N LEU A 186 -0.74 11.90 17.34
CA LEU A 186 -0.13 12.24 16.05
C LEU A 186 -1.07 11.95 14.88
N ILE A 187 -1.79 10.83 14.90
CA ILE A 187 -2.79 10.48 13.89
C ILE A 187 -3.93 11.51 13.89
N GLU A 188 -4.47 11.90 15.04
CA GLU A 188 -5.54 12.91 15.14
C GLU A 188 -5.11 14.25 14.50
N LYS A 189 -3.86 14.66 14.75
CA LYS A 189 -3.27 15.85 14.14
C LYS A 189 -3.18 15.72 12.61
N LEU A 190 -2.72 14.58 12.10
CA LEU A 190 -2.54 14.35 10.66
C LEU A 190 -3.88 14.16 9.91
N LEU A 191 -4.90 13.56 10.53
CA LEU A 191 -6.26 13.49 9.98
C LEU A 191 -6.88 14.89 9.81
N SER A 192 -6.52 15.81 10.70
CA SER A 192 -6.97 17.20 10.67
C SER A 192 -6.21 18.06 9.64
N ASP A 193 -5.22 17.52 8.92
CA ASP A 193 -4.40 18.25 7.95
C ASP A 193 -5.20 18.79 6.76
N LYS A 194 -4.83 19.98 6.27
CA LYS A 194 -5.52 20.64 5.14
C LYS A 194 -5.14 20.02 3.79
N THR A 195 -3.98 19.37 3.69
CA THR A 195 -3.46 18.86 2.42
C THR A 195 -3.90 17.43 2.15
N THR A 196 -4.55 17.19 1.00
CA THR A 196 -5.05 15.87 0.56
C THR A 196 -3.97 14.79 0.50
N LEU A 197 -2.74 15.18 0.12
CA LEU A 197 -1.57 14.30 0.05
C LEU A 197 -1.25 13.59 1.38
N VAL A 198 -1.57 14.21 2.52
CA VAL A 198 -1.31 13.66 3.86
C VAL A 198 -2.48 12.81 4.35
N VAL A 199 -3.71 13.23 4.03
CA VAL A 199 -4.95 12.62 4.52
C VAL A 199 -5.04 11.13 4.19
N GLY A 200 -4.76 10.73 2.95
CA GLY A 200 -4.80 9.31 2.55
C GLY A 200 -3.83 8.45 3.38
N SER A 201 -2.63 8.97 3.64
CA SER A 201 -1.62 8.27 4.47
C SER A 201 -1.93 8.31 5.96
N ALA A 202 -2.60 9.36 6.44
CA ALA A 202 -3.08 9.45 7.81
C ALA A 202 -4.19 8.43 8.09
N VAL A 203 -5.12 8.24 7.15
CA VAL A 203 -6.17 7.22 7.26
C VAL A 203 -5.60 5.80 7.17
N MET A 204 -4.55 5.58 6.38
CA MET A 204 -3.80 4.32 6.40
C MET A 204 -3.21 4.04 7.78
N ALA A 205 -2.54 5.03 8.38
CA ALA A 205 -1.99 4.88 9.72
C ALA A 205 -3.08 4.64 10.79
N PHE A 206 -4.24 5.29 10.64
CA PHE A 206 -5.41 5.06 11.50
C PHE A 206 -5.90 3.60 11.42
N GLU A 207 -6.08 3.06 10.21
CA GLU A 207 -6.61 1.71 10.01
C GLU A 207 -5.67 0.63 10.60
N GLU A 208 -4.36 0.86 10.56
CA GLU A 208 -3.35 -0.09 11.07
C GLU A 208 -3.14 0.00 12.59
N VAL A 209 -3.21 1.19 13.19
CA VAL A 209 -2.90 1.40 14.62
C VAL A 209 -4.13 1.40 15.52
N CYS A 210 -5.22 2.06 15.11
CA CYS A 210 -6.38 2.29 15.97
C CYS A 210 -7.72 2.23 15.22
N PRO A 211 -8.07 1.10 14.57
CA PRO A 211 -9.33 0.93 13.86
C PRO A 211 -10.58 0.97 14.76
N GLU A 212 -10.40 0.94 16.07
CA GLU A 212 -11.46 0.97 17.10
C GLU A 212 -11.87 2.41 17.49
N ARG A 213 -11.00 3.41 17.28
CA ARG A 213 -11.23 4.80 17.73
C ARG A 213 -11.99 5.60 16.70
N ILE A 214 -13.25 5.22 16.48
CA ILE A 214 -14.14 5.85 15.49
C ILE A 214 -14.36 7.33 15.80
N ASP A 215 -14.22 7.76 17.06
CA ASP A 215 -14.28 9.16 17.52
C ASP A 215 -13.46 10.14 16.66
N LEU A 216 -12.27 9.70 16.22
CA LEU A 216 -11.36 10.52 15.41
C LEU A 216 -11.89 10.73 13.99
N ILE A 217 -12.59 9.73 13.47
CA ILE A 217 -13.23 9.76 12.16
C ILE A 217 -14.51 10.59 12.22
N HIS A 218 -15.32 10.47 13.28
CA HIS A 218 -16.55 11.26 13.45
C HIS A 218 -16.29 12.76 13.26
N LYS A 219 -15.24 13.31 13.88
CA LYS A 219 -14.85 14.73 13.75
C LYS A 219 -14.49 15.14 12.31
N ASN A 220 -13.91 14.22 11.54
CA ASN A 220 -13.36 14.47 10.21
C ASN A 220 -14.20 13.88 9.06
N TYR A 221 -15.32 13.21 9.35
CA TYR A 221 -16.07 12.41 8.39
C TYR A 221 -16.49 13.19 7.14
N ARG A 222 -17.14 14.35 7.34
CA ARG A 222 -17.60 15.20 6.21
C ARG A 222 -16.44 15.69 5.36
N LYS A 223 -15.33 16.05 6.00
CA LYS A 223 -14.10 16.47 5.33
C LYS A 223 -13.52 15.31 4.50
N LEU A 224 -13.46 14.10 5.05
CA LEU A 224 -12.97 12.92 4.33
C LEU A 224 -13.85 12.58 3.12
N CYS A 225 -15.18 12.70 3.25
CA CYS A 225 -16.10 12.50 2.12
C CYS A 225 -15.87 13.53 1.00
N ASN A 226 -15.78 14.81 1.34
CA ASN A 226 -15.59 15.88 0.37
C ASN A 226 -14.23 15.83 -0.33
N LEU A 227 -13.18 15.40 0.38
CA LEU A 227 -11.82 15.30 -0.17
C LEU A 227 -11.56 13.98 -0.89
N LEU A 228 -12.49 13.02 -0.85
CA LEU A 228 -12.27 11.66 -1.33
C LEU A 228 -11.81 11.61 -2.80
N MET A 229 -12.41 12.44 -3.66
CA MET A 229 -12.06 12.51 -5.09
C MET A 229 -10.67 13.12 -5.35
N ASP A 230 -10.18 13.96 -4.44
CA ASP A 230 -8.91 14.68 -4.57
C ASP A 230 -7.72 13.94 -3.95
N VAL A 231 -7.99 12.82 -3.26
CA VAL A 231 -6.98 11.93 -2.66
C VAL A 231 -6.44 10.97 -3.73
N ASP A 232 -5.19 10.51 -3.54
CA ASP A 232 -4.55 9.53 -4.41
C ASP A 232 -5.30 8.18 -4.42
N GLU A 233 -5.10 7.37 -5.46
CA GLU A 233 -5.88 6.16 -5.68
C GLU A 233 -5.72 5.14 -4.55
N TRP A 234 -4.52 5.04 -3.98
CA TRP A 234 -4.27 4.19 -2.81
C TRP A 234 -5.02 4.70 -1.58
N GLY A 235 -4.94 6.01 -1.32
CA GLY A 235 -5.71 6.65 -0.26
C GLY A 235 -7.23 6.49 -0.44
N GLN A 236 -7.76 6.59 -1.66
CA GLN A 236 -9.19 6.39 -1.96
C GLN A 236 -9.68 5.01 -1.53
N VAL A 237 -8.94 3.95 -1.85
CA VAL A 237 -9.29 2.58 -1.48
C VAL A 237 -9.37 2.43 0.04
N ILE A 238 -8.37 2.95 0.76
CA ILE A 238 -8.30 2.82 2.21
C ILE A 238 -9.40 3.64 2.89
N ILE A 239 -9.62 4.87 2.44
CA ILE A 239 -10.68 5.74 2.96
C ILE A 239 -12.05 5.09 2.73
N LEU A 240 -12.32 4.56 1.52
CA LEU A 240 -13.57 3.86 1.25
C LEU A 240 -13.75 2.63 2.14
N ASN A 241 -12.71 1.83 2.37
CA ASN A 241 -12.80 0.66 3.25
C ASN A 241 -13.13 1.07 4.70
N MET A 242 -12.46 2.11 5.19
CA MET A 242 -12.71 2.67 6.51
C MET A 242 -14.14 3.25 6.62
N LEU A 243 -14.58 4.04 5.64
CA LEU A 243 -15.94 4.60 5.60
C LEU A 243 -17.01 3.52 5.44
N THR A 244 -16.68 2.39 4.80
CA THR A 244 -17.54 1.21 4.73
C THR A 244 -17.77 0.63 6.12
N ARG A 245 -16.71 0.43 6.90
CA ARG A 245 -16.80 -0.04 8.29
C ARG A 245 -17.53 0.96 9.19
N TYR A 246 -17.27 2.25 9.00
CA TYR A 246 -17.97 3.33 9.70
C TYR A 246 -19.47 3.29 9.42
N ALA A 247 -19.88 3.24 8.14
CA ALA A 247 -21.28 3.24 7.77
C ALA A 247 -22.03 2.01 8.30
N ARG A 248 -21.32 0.88 8.43
CA ARG A 248 -21.89 -0.35 8.99
C ARG A 248 -22.14 -0.30 10.49
N THR A 249 -21.36 0.48 11.23
CA THR A 249 -21.44 0.50 12.70
C THR A 249 -22.23 1.69 13.23
N GLN A 250 -22.21 2.83 12.53
CA GLN A 250 -22.73 4.09 13.04
C GLN A 250 -24.09 4.51 12.49
N PHE A 251 -24.47 4.05 11.29
CA PHE A 251 -25.79 4.37 10.74
C PHE A 251 -26.78 3.24 11.02
N THR A 252 -27.98 3.63 11.48
CA THR A 252 -29.13 2.74 11.64
C THR A 252 -29.55 2.16 10.29
N ASP A 253 -29.91 0.88 10.29
CA ASP A 253 -30.38 0.19 9.09
C ASP A 253 -31.75 0.76 8.67
N PRO A 254 -31.87 1.42 7.51
CA PRO A 254 -33.13 2.00 7.04
C PRO A 254 -34.20 0.94 6.71
N ASN A 255 -33.84 -0.35 6.67
CA ASN A 255 -34.79 -1.45 6.43
C ASN A 255 -35.42 -2.03 7.72
N VAL A 256 -34.98 -1.62 8.92
CA VAL A 256 -35.59 -2.07 10.19
C VAL A 256 -37.01 -1.51 10.31
N ASN A 257 -37.19 -0.23 9.98
CA ASN A 257 -38.51 0.40 9.93
C ASN A 257 -39.43 -0.13 8.81
N ALA A 258 -38.90 -0.90 7.86
CA ALA A 258 -39.69 -1.53 6.79
C ALA A 258 -40.14 -2.95 7.16
N THR A 259 -39.50 -3.59 8.15
CA THR A 259 -39.82 -4.98 8.55
C THR A 259 -40.74 -5.06 9.75
N GLU A 260 -40.77 -4.03 10.62
CA GLU A 260 -41.68 -3.99 11.76
C GLU A 260 -43.15 -3.73 11.37
N GLU A 261 -43.42 -3.07 10.24
CA GLU A 261 -44.80 -2.76 9.82
C GLU A 261 -45.44 -3.82 8.92
N ASP A 262 -44.67 -4.77 8.37
CA ASP A 262 -45.23 -5.87 7.56
C ASP A 262 -45.71 -7.05 8.44
N ASN A 263 -45.47 -7.02 9.76
CA ASN A 263 -45.84 -8.08 10.70
C ASN A 263 -46.92 -7.71 11.74
N GLU A 264 -47.39 -6.46 11.77
CA GLU A 264 -48.51 -6.07 12.64
C GLU A 264 -49.76 -5.69 11.83
N ASN A 265 -50.74 -6.59 11.87
CA ASN A 265 -52.13 -6.49 11.43
C ASN A 265 -52.48 -6.86 9.97
N GLN A 266 -52.55 -8.16 9.69
CA GLN A 266 -53.73 -8.70 8.99
C GLN A 266 -54.50 -9.66 9.91
N PRO A 267 -55.67 -9.26 10.45
CA PRO A 267 -56.63 -10.19 11.00
C PRO A 267 -57.18 -11.10 9.89
N PHE A 268 -57.16 -12.40 10.14
CA PHE A 268 -57.39 -13.51 9.21
C PHE A 268 -58.88 -13.85 8.94
N TYR A 269 -59.86 -13.07 9.40
CA TYR A 269 -61.27 -13.30 9.06
C TYR A 269 -62.09 -12.01 9.07
N GLU A 270 -62.70 -11.65 7.94
CA GLU A 270 -64.13 -11.30 7.81
C GLU A 270 -64.46 -11.08 6.32
N GLU A 271 -65.06 -12.10 5.70
CA GLU A 271 -65.87 -11.93 4.49
C GLU A 271 -67.17 -11.24 4.91
N THR A 272 -67.48 -10.05 4.38
CA THR A 272 -68.85 -9.63 4.04
C THR A 272 -68.79 -8.51 2.99
N ASP A 273 -69.55 -8.70 1.93
CA ASP A 273 -69.73 -7.82 0.77
C ASP A 273 -70.06 -6.36 1.11
N SER A 274 -69.33 -5.42 0.50
CA SER A 274 -69.91 -4.17 -0.02
C SER A 274 -68.94 -3.49 -0.99
N GLU A 275 -69.42 -3.30 -2.21
CA GLU A 275 -68.78 -2.54 -3.29
C GLU A 275 -68.58 -1.07 -2.87
N ASP A 276 -67.35 -0.55 -2.97
CA ASP A 276 -67.13 0.85 -3.33
C ASP A 276 -65.65 1.14 -3.67
N GLU A 277 -65.43 1.56 -4.92
CA GLU A 277 -64.16 2.05 -5.43
C GLU A 277 -63.66 3.27 -4.62
N LYS A 278 -62.44 3.21 -4.07
CA LYS A 278 -61.59 4.39 -3.84
C LYS A 278 -60.11 4.03 -3.63
N LYS A 279 -59.35 4.12 -4.73
CA LYS A 279 -57.91 4.44 -4.85
C LYS A 279 -57.07 4.29 -3.57
N SER A 280 -56.41 3.14 -3.43
CA SER A 280 -55.25 2.97 -2.56
C SER A 280 -54.10 3.90 -3.01
N LYS A 281 -54.02 5.10 -2.43
CA LYS A 281 -52.79 5.90 -2.47
C LYS A 281 -51.73 5.13 -1.68
N SER A 282 -50.87 4.40 -2.38
CA SER A 282 -49.61 3.89 -1.86
C SER A 282 -48.78 5.07 -1.35
N LYS A 283 -48.88 5.37 -0.04
CA LYS A 283 -47.97 6.28 0.64
C LYS A 283 -46.58 5.65 0.55
N LYS A 284 -45.76 6.09 -0.40
CA LYS A 284 -44.30 5.92 -0.32
C LYS A 284 -43.88 6.58 1.00
N LYS A 285 -43.65 5.78 2.05
CA LYS A 285 -42.96 6.27 3.25
C LYS A 285 -41.56 6.65 2.79
N ASP A 286 -41.29 7.95 2.79
CA ASP A 286 -40.02 8.53 2.39
C ASP A 286 -39.00 8.04 3.41
N VAL A 287 -38.21 7.02 3.06
CA VAL A 287 -37.18 6.50 3.94
C VAL A 287 -36.10 7.56 4.01
N THR A 288 -36.12 8.36 5.08
CA THR A 288 -35.18 9.46 5.30
C THR A 288 -33.81 8.87 5.59
N LEU A 289 -32.99 8.71 4.56
CA LEU A 289 -31.57 8.41 4.67
C LEU A 289 -30.87 9.52 5.46
N ASP A 290 -30.01 9.11 6.40
CA ASP A 290 -29.17 10.04 7.16
C ASP A 290 -28.41 10.99 6.21
N PRO A 291 -28.41 12.32 6.46
CA PRO A 291 -27.69 13.29 5.64
C PRO A 291 -26.22 12.95 5.41
N ASP A 292 -25.53 12.38 6.40
CA ASP A 292 -24.11 12.05 6.32
C ASP A 292 -23.85 10.75 5.52
N LEU A 293 -24.80 9.81 5.53
CA LEU A 293 -24.78 8.65 4.63
C LEU A 293 -25.08 9.06 3.18
N ARG A 294 -26.01 10.00 2.99
CA ARG A 294 -26.30 10.58 1.67
C ARG A 294 -25.13 11.35 1.09
N LEU A 295 -24.38 12.07 1.93
CA LEU A 295 -23.17 12.77 1.53
C LEU A 295 -22.12 11.79 0.99
N LEU A 296 -21.83 10.72 1.74
CA LEU A 296 -20.89 9.69 1.31
C LEU A 296 -21.26 9.13 -0.07
N LEU A 297 -22.52 8.71 -0.24
CA LEU A 297 -23.01 8.17 -1.52
C LEU A 297 -22.92 9.15 -2.69
N ARG A 298 -23.10 10.44 -2.43
CA ARG A 298 -23.00 11.49 -3.44
C ARG A 298 -21.55 11.66 -3.89
N GLU A 299 -20.64 11.82 -2.93
CA GLU A 299 -19.23 12.10 -3.20
C GLU A 299 -18.49 10.87 -3.74
N SER A 300 -18.94 9.66 -3.40
CA SER A 300 -18.36 8.42 -3.90
C SER A 300 -18.92 7.97 -5.26
N ARG A 301 -20.02 8.57 -5.75
CA ARG A 301 -20.64 8.21 -7.03
C ARG A 301 -19.70 8.31 -8.23
N PRO A 302 -18.84 9.34 -8.38
CA PRO A 302 -17.91 9.42 -9.50
C PRO A 302 -16.84 8.32 -9.50
N LEU A 303 -16.56 7.71 -8.33
CA LEU A 303 -15.60 6.60 -8.22
C LEU A 303 -16.05 5.33 -8.94
N LEU A 304 -17.36 5.17 -9.21
CA LEU A 304 -17.88 4.10 -10.08
C LEU A 304 -17.34 4.16 -11.50
N GLN A 305 -17.00 5.37 -11.97
CA GLN A 305 -16.47 5.62 -13.30
C GLN A 305 -14.95 5.80 -13.29
N SER A 306 -14.31 5.56 -12.13
CA SER A 306 -12.86 5.60 -12.02
C SER A 306 -12.23 4.57 -12.95
N ARG A 307 -11.16 4.98 -13.64
CA ARG A 307 -10.35 4.08 -14.47
C ARG A 307 -9.60 3.05 -13.63
N ASN A 308 -9.50 3.25 -12.32
CA ASN A 308 -8.88 2.30 -11.42
C ASN A 308 -9.88 1.22 -10.99
N ALA A 309 -9.65 -0.01 -11.45
CA ALA A 309 -10.47 -1.18 -11.15
C ALA A 309 -10.58 -1.45 -9.63
N ALA A 310 -9.52 -1.20 -8.85
CA ALA A 310 -9.55 -1.45 -7.40
C ALA A 310 -10.58 -0.53 -6.70
N VAL A 311 -10.64 0.73 -7.11
CA VAL A 311 -11.55 1.73 -6.55
C VAL A 311 -12.99 1.43 -6.97
N SER A 312 -13.21 1.06 -8.24
CA SER A 312 -14.55 0.73 -8.73
C SER A 312 -15.09 -0.57 -8.15
N ILE A 313 -14.26 -1.61 -8.03
CA ILE A 313 -14.64 -2.90 -7.40
C ILE A 313 -14.93 -2.70 -5.92
N LEU A 314 -14.07 -1.99 -5.18
CA LEU A 314 -14.28 -1.77 -3.75
C LEU A 314 -15.55 -0.94 -3.49
N PHE A 315 -15.84 0.05 -4.34
CA PHE A 315 -17.09 0.80 -4.22
C PHE A 315 -18.33 -0.02 -4.64
N LYS A 316 -18.22 -0.89 -5.65
CA LYS A 316 -19.27 -1.88 -5.97
C LYS A 316 -19.50 -2.84 -4.78
N CYS A 317 -18.43 -3.34 -4.16
CA CYS A 317 -18.49 -4.12 -2.93
C CYS A 317 -19.13 -3.34 -1.79
N PHE A 318 -18.81 -2.05 -1.62
CA PHE A 318 -19.45 -1.18 -0.63
C PHE A 318 -20.97 -1.13 -0.83
N ILE A 319 -21.44 -0.92 -2.07
CA ILE A 319 -22.87 -0.90 -2.38
C ILE A 319 -23.51 -2.27 -2.13
N VAL A 320 -22.90 -3.35 -2.60
CA VAL A 320 -23.42 -4.71 -2.46
C VAL A 320 -23.48 -5.14 -0.99
N ILE A 321 -22.40 -4.95 -0.23
CA ILE A 321 -22.30 -5.35 1.18
C ILE A 321 -23.29 -4.58 2.06
N ASN A 322 -23.46 -3.27 1.83
CA ASN A 322 -24.43 -2.49 2.61
C ASN A 322 -25.86 -2.69 2.11
N SER A 323 -26.07 -3.06 0.85
CA SER A 323 -27.37 -3.53 0.36
C SER A 323 -27.77 -4.86 0.99
N ILE A 324 -26.83 -5.78 1.21
CA ILE A 324 -27.06 -7.07 1.86
C ILE A 324 -27.39 -6.90 3.35
N ASN A 325 -26.70 -6.00 4.06
CA ASN A 325 -26.93 -5.74 5.49
C ASN A 325 -28.14 -4.83 5.76
N GLY A 326 -29.02 -4.60 4.78
CA GLY A 326 -30.21 -3.77 4.95
C GLY A 326 -29.96 -2.28 5.19
N LYS A 327 -28.71 -1.82 4.99
CA LYS A 327 -28.27 -0.41 5.13
C LYS A 327 -28.66 0.46 3.94
N PHE A 328 -29.06 -0.15 2.83
CA PHE A 328 -29.57 0.55 1.66
C PHE A 328 -30.99 0.09 1.29
N VAL A 329 -31.85 1.06 1.00
CA VAL A 329 -33.25 0.85 0.64
C VAL A 329 -33.32 0.29 -0.79
N SER A 330 -34.06 -0.82 -0.96
CA SER A 330 -34.42 -1.42 -2.26
C SER A 330 -35.11 -0.44 -3.25
N GLY A 331 -35.51 0.75 -2.78
CA GLY A 331 -36.27 1.77 -3.51
C GLY A 331 -35.51 3.02 -3.94
N CYS A 332 -34.22 3.21 -3.62
CA CYS A 332 -33.47 4.34 -4.15
C CYS A 332 -33.20 4.12 -5.64
N TYR A 333 -33.90 4.86 -6.53
CA TYR A 333 -33.75 4.76 -7.98
C TYR A 333 -32.30 4.91 -8.47
N GLY A 334 -31.43 5.62 -7.72
CA GLY A 334 -29.99 5.67 -7.99
C GLY A 334 -29.22 4.39 -7.61
N CYS A 335 -29.59 3.73 -6.50
CA CYS A 335 -29.03 2.43 -6.13
C CYS A 335 -29.50 1.32 -7.08
N ARG A 336 -30.75 1.35 -7.57
CA ARG A 336 -31.23 0.34 -8.53
C ARG A 336 -30.44 0.33 -9.83
N THR A 337 -30.12 1.48 -10.42
CA THR A 337 -29.30 1.52 -11.65
C THR A 337 -27.88 1.00 -11.43
N ILE A 338 -27.29 1.27 -10.25
CA ILE A 338 -25.91 0.88 -9.94
C ILE A 338 -25.83 -0.60 -9.52
N VAL A 339 -26.80 -1.09 -8.73
CA VAL A 339 -26.95 -2.50 -8.36
C VAL A 339 -27.33 -3.34 -9.58
N SER A 340 -28.21 -2.85 -10.48
CA SER A 340 -28.55 -3.57 -11.71
C SER A 340 -27.34 -3.68 -12.64
N SER A 341 -26.55 -2.62 -12.82
CA SER A 341 -25.31 -2.70 -13.62
C SER A 341 -24.25 -3.61 -12.99
N SER A 342 -24.13 -3.59 -11.65
CA SER A 342 -23.16 -4.45 -10.95
C SER A 342 -23.56 -5.93 -10.93
N CYS A 343 -24.85 -6.24 -10.75
CA CYS A 343 -25.36 -7.61 -10.85
C CYS A 343 -25.34 -8.14 -12.29
N SER A 344 -25.48 -7.27 -13.30
CA SER A 344 -25.38 -7.68 -14.72
C SER A 344 -23.95 -8.09 -15.09
N GLU A 345 -22.94 -7.39 -14.59
CA GLU A 345 -21.53 -7.75 -14.83
C GLU A 345 -21.12 -9.01 -14.05
N VAL A 346 -21.53 -9.15 -12.78
CA VAL A 346 -21.20 -10.35 -11.97
C VAL A 346 -21.99 -11.59 -12.43
N GLY A 347 -23.20 -11.42 -12.99
CA GLY A 347 -24.00 -12.51 -13.55
C GLY A 347 -23.55 -12.99 -14.93
N SER A 348 -22.70 -12.23 -15.62
CA SER A 348 -22.19 -12.59 -16.95
C SER A 348 -21.00 -13.56 -16.90
N ASP A 349 -20.24 -13.58 -15.80
CA ASP A 349 -19.07 -14.46 -15.64
C ASP A 349 -19.39 -15.84 -15.03
N HIS A 350 -20.64 -16.09 -14.63
CA HIS A 350 -21.06 -17.38 -14.06
C HIS A 350 -22.06 -18.18 -14.90
N ARG A 351 -22.29 -17.83 -16.18
CA ARG A 351 -23.22 -18.56 -17.05
C ARG A 351 -22.64 -19.14 -18.35
N SER A 352 -21.33 -19.37 -18.38
CA SER A 352 -20.68 -20.04 -19.51
C SER A 352 -19.49 -20.89 -19.04
N LYS A 353 -19.80 -21.97 -18.32
CA LYS A 353 -19.03 -23.22 -18.25
C LYS A 353 -19.86 -24.32 -17.58
N SER A 354 -21.01 -24.62 -18.19
CA SER A 354 -21.57 -25.97 -18.09
C SER A 354 -20.67 -26.85 -18.94
N ILE A 355 -19.72 -27.52 -18.28
CA ILE A 355 -18.91 -28.57 -18.88
C ILE A 355 -19.86 -29.75 -19.10
N ASP A 356 -20.12 -30.07 -20.37
CA ASP A 356 -20.66 -31.35 -20.77
C ASP A 356 -19.81 -32.47 -20.19
N SER A 357 -20.37 -33.22 -19.24
CA SER A 357 -19.82 -34.49 -18.77
C SER A 357 -20.85 -35.58 -19.04
N THR A 358 -20.97 -35.95 -20.31
CA THR A 358 -21.49 -37.25 -20.73
C THR A 358 -20.31 -38.20 -20.91
N ALA A 359 -19.85 -38.78 -19.79
CA ALA A 359 -18.94 -39.92 -19.82
C ALA A 359 -19.75 -41.21 -19.74
N SER A 360 -19.93 -41.83 -20.89
CA SER A 360 -20.45 -43.18 -21.07
C SER A 360 -19.47 -44.19 -20.48
N LEU A 361 -19.94 -45.01 -19.54
CA LEU A 361 -19.28 -46.26 -19.12
C LEU A 361 -19.34 -47.28 -20.26
N PRO A 362 -18.28 -48.09 -20.44
CA PRO A 362 -18.48 -49.48 -20.83
C PRO A 362 -17.89 -50.44 -19.80
N SER A 363 -18.61 -51.55 -19.62
CA SER A 363 -18.21 -52.77 -18.92
C SER A 363 -17.11 -53.53 -19.66
#